data_AF-A0A6P0Z7B1-F1
#
_entry.id   AF-A0A6P0Z7B1-F1
#
_cell.length_a   1.000
_cell.length_b   1.000
_cell.length_c   1.000
_cell.angle_alpha   90.00
_cell.angle_beta   90.00
_cell.angle_gamma   90.00
#
_symmetry.space_group_name_H-M   'P 1'
#
loop_
_entity.id
_entity.type
_entity.pdbx_description
1 polymer ?
#
loop_
_entity_poly.entity_id
_entity_poly.type
_entity_poly.pdbx_seq_one_letter_code
_entity_poly.pdbx_strand_id
1 'polypeptide(L)' 'MQDFFENVSRYPRYLITFSLGVLYTFIEPLIPLLRRPTTAIALISLTISSFIALVFTLRAMLGL' A
#
# COMPACT_ATOMS: atom_id res chain seq x y z
N MET A 1 -13.02 -2.87 35.54
CA MET A 1 -13.28 -3.34 34.15
C MET A 1 -13.32 -2.18 33.16
N GLN A 2 -13.99 -1.07 33.48
CA GLN A 2 -14.09 0.10 32.58
C GLN A 2 -12.72 0.66 32.16
N ASP A 3 -11.79 0.87 33.10
CA ASP A 3 -10.43 1.36 32.81
C ASP A 3 -9.61 0.40 31.93
N PHE A 4 -9.88 -0.91 32.01
CA PHE A 4 -9.23 -1.91 31.16
C PHE A 4 -9.68 -1.75 29.71
N PHE A 5 -10.99 -1.69 29.46
CA PHE A 5 -11.52 -1.51 28.11
C PHE A 5 -11.18 -0.13 27.53
N GLU A 6 -11.10 0.91 28.36
CA GLU A 6 -10.69 2.25 27.94
C GLU A 6 -9.21 2.33 27.56
N ASN A 7 -8.35 1.52 28.18
CA ASN A 7 -6.95 1.37 27.76
C ASN A 7 -6.83 0.49 26.51
N VAL A 8 -7.59 -0.61 26.43
CA VAL A 8 -7.55 -1.54 25.29
C VAL A 8 -8.04 -0.86 24.00
N SER A 9 -9.06 -0.01 24.08
CA SER A 9 -9.61 0.71 22.91
C SER A 9 -8.62 1.69 22.26
N ARG A 10 -7.52 2.06 22.94
CA ARG A 10 -6.48 2.92 22.40
C ARG A 10 -5.50 2.19 21.48
N TYR A 11 -5.30 0.88 21.68
CA TYR A 11 -4.34 0.09 20.87
C TYR A 11 -4.70 0.03 19.39
N PRO A 12 -5.96 -0.16 18.97
CA PRO A 12 -6.32 -0.07 17.56
C PRO A 12 -5.90 1.25 16.91
N ARG A 13 -6.09 2.37 17.61
CA ARG A 13 -5.65 3.69 17.13
C ARG A 13 -4.14 3.76 16.96
N TYR A 14 -3.37 3.25 17.93
CA TYR A 14 -1.92 3.19 17.82
C TYR A 14 -1.47 2.28 16.68
N LEU A 15 -2.09 1.11 16.52
CA LEU A 15 -1.78 0.17 15.44
C LEU A 15 -2.05 0.77 14.07
N ILE A 16 -3.14 1.50 13.89
CA ILE A 16 -3.45 2.20 12.63
C ILE A 16 -2.36 3.22 12.33
N THR A 17 -2.07 4.13 13.26
CA THR A 17 -1.06 5.18 13.04
C THR A 17 0.33 4.60 12.80
N PHE A 18 0.73 3.58 13.57
CA PHE A 18 2.00 2.89 13.40
C PHE A 18 2.08 2.21 12.03
N SER A 19 1.07 1.43 11.66
CA SER A 19 1.02 0.73 10.37
C SER A 19 1.05 1.71 9.21
N LEU A 20 0.27 2.79 9.29
CA LEU A 20 0.28 3.83 8.26
C LEU A 20 1.64 4.54 8.16
N GLY A 21 2.29 4.83 9.29
CA GLY A 21 3.63 5.40 9.31
C GLY A 21 4.66 4.48 8.65
N VAL A 22 4.63 3.18 8.95
CA VAL A 22 5.50 2.18 8.31
C VAL A 22 5.22 2.07 6.82
N LEU A 23 3.95 2.00 6.41
CA LEU A 23 3.57 1.97 4.99
C LEU A 23 4.01 3.24 4.26
N TYR A 24 3.92 4.40 4.93
CA TYR A 24 4.33 5.68 4.36
C TYR A 24 5.83 5.71 4.02
N THR A 25 6.71 5.08 4.80
CA THR A 25 8.14 4.98 4.49
C THR A 25 8.42 4.34 3.12
N PHE A 26 7.55 3.44 2.64
CA PHE A 26 7.69 2.84 1.32
C PHE A 26 7.12 3.73 0.21
N ILE A 27 6.08 4.52 0.48
CA ILE A 27 5.41 5.37 -0.50
C ILE A 27 6.10 6.73 -0.64
N GLU A 28 6.62 7.28 0.44
CA GLU A 28 7.31 8.57 0.49
C GLU A 28 8.35 8.77 -0.63
N PRO A 29 9.28 7.83 -0.91
CA PRO A 29 10.25 8.00 -1.99
C PRO A 29 9.61 7.99 -3.40
N LEU A 30 8.39 7.47 -3.56
CA LEU A 30 7.66 7.44 -4.83
C LEU A 30 6.95 8.78 -5.13
N ILE A 31 6.54 9.52 -4.10
CA ILE A 31 5.87 10.83 -4.23
C ILE A 31 6.64 11.81 -5.14
N PRO A 32 7.97 12.03 -5.01
CA PRO A 32 8.68 12.94 -5.90
C PRO A 32 8.70 12.50 -7.36
N LEU A 33 8.57 11.20 -7.67
CA LEU A 33 8.49 10.71 -9.05
C LEU A 33 7.20 11.17 -9.75
N LEU A 34 6.13 11.44 -9.00
CA LEU A 34 4.89 11.96 -9.55
C LEU A 34 4.98 13.45 -9.96
N ARG A 35 6.02 14.16 -9.52
CA ARG A 35 6.19 15.60 -9.82
C ARG A 35 6.69 15.90 -11.23
N ARG A 36 7.28 14.92 -11.92
CA ARG A 36 7.71 15.05 -13.32
C ARG A 36 6.81 14.17 -14.20
N PRO A 37 6.27 14.68 -15.31
CA PRO A 37 5.26 13.96 -16.08
C PRO A 37 5.79 12.64 -16.64
N THR A 38 7.04 12.59 -17.07
CA THR A 38 7.67 11.38 -17.61
C THR A 38 7.80 10.26 -16.57
N THR A 39 8.32 10.58 -15.38
CA THR A 39 8.46 9.60 -14.29
C THR A 39 7.12 9.22 -13.68
N ALA A 40 6.14 10.12 -13.67
CA ALA A 40 4.78 9.82 -13.25
C ALA A 40 4.12 8.79 -14.17
N ILE A 41 4.20 9.00 -15.49
CA ILE A 41 3.69 8.06 -16.49
C ILE A 41 4.39 6.70 -16.35
N ALA A 42 5.71 6.68 -16.18
CA ALA A 42 6.47 5.45 -16.01
C ALA A 42 6.09 4.68 -14.73
N LEU A 43 5.88 5.38 -13.61
CA LEU A 43 5.48 4.76 -12.34
C LEU A 43 4.07 4.15 -12.43
N ILE A 44 3.14 4.89 -13.05
CA ILE A 44 1.75 4.43 -13.23
C ILE A 44 1.71 3.24 -14.18
N SER A 45 2.40 3.32 -15.33
CA SER A 45 2.43 2.21 -16.29
C SER A 45 3.06 0.97 -15.69
N LEU A 46 4.17 1.10 -14.97
CA LEU A 46 4.81 -0.01 -14.26
C LEU A 46 3.87 -0.67 -13.27
N THR A 47 3.13 0.13 -12.49
CA THR A 47 2.17 -0.38 -11.51
C THR A 47 1.05 -1.17 -12.19
N ILE A 48 0.44 -0.60 -13.24
CA ILE A 48 -0.65 -1.24 -13.99
C ILE A 48 -0.15 -2.52 -14.67
N SER A 49 0.98 -2.46 -15.37
CA SER A 49 1.57 -3.62 -16.06
C SER A 49 1.95 -4.74 -15.09
N SER A 50 2.45 -4.40 -13.89
CA SER A 50 2.73 -5.40 -12.85
C SER A 50 1.47 -6.13 -12.40
N PHE A 51 0.37 -5.41 -12.19
CA PHE A 51 -0.91 -6.02 -11.84
C PHE A 51 -1.48 -6.88 -12.98
N ILE A 52 -1.41 -6.40 -14.22
CA ILE A 52 -1.83 -7.16 -15.40
C ILE A 52 -1.02 -8.45 -15.51
N ALA A 53 0.31 -8.38 -15.35
CA ALA A 53 1.19 -9.53 -15.40
C ALA A 53 0.85 -10.55 -14.30
N LEU A 54 0.60 -10.09 -13.07
CA LEU A 54 0.14 -10.95 -11.98
C LEU A 54 -1.18 -11.65 -12.33
N VAL A 55 -2.18 -10.90 -12.80
CA VAL A 55 -3.50 -11.46 -13.15
C VAL A 55 -3.38 -12.48 -14.28
N PHE A 56 -2.63 -12.19 -15.34
CA PHE A 56 -2.45 -13.15 -16.44
C PHE A 56 -1.67 -14.38 -16.01
N THR A 57 -0.66 -14.23 -15.16
CA THR A 57 0.09 -15.36 -14.61
C THR A 57 -0.83 -16.25 -13.78
N LEU A 58 -1.63 -15.65 -12.88
CA LEU A 58 -2.58 -16.40 -12.07
C LEU A 58 -3.65 -17.09 -12.92
N ARG A 59 -4.19 -16.41 -13.94
CA ARG A 59 -5.14 -17.03 -14.88
C ARG A 59 -4.53 -18.22 -15.62
N ALA A 60 -3.31 -18.06 -16.12
CA ALA A 60 -2.58 -19.14 -16.79
C ALA A 60 -2.34 -20.35 -15.86
N MET A 61 -2.02 -20.10 -14.58
CA MET A 61 -1.84 -21.15 -13.57
C MET A 61 -3.16 -21.82 -13.18
N LEU A 62 -4.26 -21.06 -13.13
CA LEU A 62 -5.57 -21.53 -12.70
C LEU A 62 -6.43 -22.12 -13.84
N GLY A 63 -5.98 -21.99 -15.09
CA GLY A 63 -6.71 -22.47 -16.27
C GLY A 63 -8.01 -21.70 -16.55
N LEU A 64 -8.07 -20.42 -16.14
CA LEU A 64 -9.20 -19.49 -16.35
C LEU A 64 -8.98 -18.64 -17.60
#